data_AF-A0A2G8KSC7-F1
#
_entry.id   AF-A0A2G8KSC7-F1
#
_cell.length_a   1.000
_cell.length_b   1.000
_cell.length_c   1.000
_cell.angle_alpha   90.00
_cell.angle_beta   90.00
_cell.angle_gamma   90.00
#
_symmetry.space_group_name_H-M   'P 1'
#
loop_
_entity.id
_entity.type
_entity.pdbx_description
1 polymer ?
#
loop_
_entity_poly.entity_id
_entity_poly.type
_entity_poly.pdbx_seq_one_letter_code
_entity_poly.pdbx_strand_id
1 'polypeptide(L)'
;MRVKEGGSTTSEMGKKKKNKVTDYHNTSDEETQKSKGCPHKDNSVNFSGVKKGIKNCAHPLGTCSLCQSSSKKSAAAVEDDSNESPYEPTVWICLQCGSQGCDRNSKEKHALSHVEAPRSQSHALALSLATWQVWCYKCDERYPRAVGRNSQSVPNG
;
A
#
# COMPACT_ATOMS: atom_id res chain seq x y z
N MET A 1 -35.53 38.18 38.37
CA MET A 1 -35.36 37.59 39.71
C MET A 1 -35.30 36.06 39.61
N ARG A 2 -34.45 35.45 40.44
CA ARG A 2 -34.15 34.01 40.68
C ARG A 2 -35.41 33.28 41.22
N VAL A 3 -35.71 32.00 40.97
CA VAL A 3 -35.14 30.74 41.52
C VAL A 3 -35.81 29.53 40.81
N LYS A 4 -35.15 28.39 40.56
CA LYS A 4 -35.02 27.14 41.38
C LYS A 4 -33.95 26.28 40.67
N GLU A 5 -32.82 25.85 41.25
CA GLU A 5 -32.55 24.87 42.33
C GLU A 5 -32.92 23.40 42.01
N GLY A 6 -31.91 22.53 42.19
CA GLY A 6 -31.94 21.06 42.17
C GLY A 6 -31.13 20.48 40.99
N GLY A 7 -30.08 19.68 41.15
CA GLY A 7 -29.57 18.90 42.28
C GLY A 7 -28.91 17.64 41.71
N SER A 8 -27.65 17.40 42.07
CA SER A 8 -26.76 16.31 41.66
C SER A 8 -27.31 14.89 41.91
N THR A 9 -26.92 13.89 41.12
CA THR A 9 -26.24 12.66 41.61
C THR A 9 -25.89 11.66 40.50
N THR A 10 -24.85 10.91 40.80
CA THR A 10 -24.03 10.02 39.98
C THR A 10 -24.46 8.54 40.07
N SER A 11 -23.70 7.68 39.36
CA SER A 11 -23.53 6.21 39.53
C SER A 11 -24.73 5.36 39.07
N GLU A 12 -24.60 4.17 38.45
CA GLU A 12 -23.73 3.05 38.81
C GLU A 12 -23.65 2.00 37.67
N MET A 13 -22.57 1.23 37.66
CA MET A 13 -22.29 0.09 36.77
C MET A 13 -23.17 -1.15 37.06
N GLY A 14 -23.82 -1.70 36.03
CA GLY A 14 -24.48 -3.01 36.07
C GLY A 14 -23.58 -4.16 35.58
N LYS A 15 -23.22 -5.08 36.48
CA LYS A 15 -22.39 -6.27 36.25
C LYS A 15 -23.19 -7.45 35.64
N LYS A 16 -22.60 -8.04 34.58
CA LYS A 16 -22.29 -9.48 34.40
C LYS A 16 -23.43 -10.51 34.36
N LYS A 17 -23.48 -11.34 33.29
CA LYS A 17 -23.75 -12.80 33.40
C LYS A 17 -23.21 -13.59 32.20
N LYS A 18 -22.37 -14.58 32.53
CA LYS A 18 -21.77 -15.62 31.68
C LYS A 18 -22.78 -16.77 31.48
N ASN A 19 -22.80 -17.38 30.30
CA ASN A 19 -23.20 -18.78 30.02
C ASN A 19 -22.87 -19.05 28.54
N LYS A 20 -22.43 -20.20 28.04
CA LYS A 20 -22.18 -21.55 28.57
C LYS A 20 -21.22 -22.19 27.56
N VAL A 21 -20.17 -22.84 28.05
CA VAL A 21 -19.23 -23.62 27.24
C VAL A 21 -19.97 -24.85 26.69
N THR A 22 -19.82 -25.11 25.39
CA THR A 22 -20.09 -26.40 24.79
C THR A 22 -18.81 -26.85 24.10
N ASP A 23 -18.10 -27.75 24.76
CA ASP A 23 -17.00 -28.53 24.20
C ASP A 23 -17.55 -29.42 23.07
N TYR A 24 -17.14 -29.14 21.84
CA TYR A 24 -17.17 -30.11 20.75
C TYR A 24 -15.77 -30.16 20.14
N HIS A 25 -15.03 -31.16 20.57
CA HIS A 25 -13.86 -31.67 19.88
C HIS A 25 -14.31 -32.18 18.50
N ASN A 26 -13.79 -31.58 17.43
CA ASN A 26 -13.60 -32.32 16.18
C ASN A 26 -12.21 -32.00 15.64
N THR A 27 -11.39 -33.04 15.62
CA THR A 27 -10.01 -33.06 15.15
C THR A 27 -10.01 -33.17 13.64
N SER A 28 -9.32 -32.24 12.98
CA SER A 28 -8.69 -32.46 11.67
C SER A 28 -7.73 -31.30 11.42
N ASP A 29 -6.52 -31.43 11.93
CA ASP A 29 -5.36 -30.60 11.58
C ASP A 29 -4.98 -30.84 10.12
N GLU A 30 -5.73 -30.24 9.21
CA GLU A 30 -5.21 -29.90 7.88
C GLU A 30 -4.67 -28.48 8.00
N GLU A 31 -3.42 -28.35 8.47
CA GLU A 31 -2.59 -27.14 8.38
C GLU A 31 -2.39 -26.79 6.90
N THR A 32 -3.46 -26.34 6.27
CA THR A 32 -3.38 -25.64 5.00
C THR A 32 -2.63 -24.38 5.34
N GLN A 33 -1.33 -24.33 5.04
CA GLN A 33 -0.52 -23.13 5.08
C GLN A 33 -1.14 -22.13 4.09
N LYS A 34 -2.21 -21.48 4.54
CA LYS A 34 -2.86 -20.36 3.87
C LYS A 34 -1.84 -19.27 3.95
N SER A 35 -0.97 -19.21 2.94
CA SER A 35 0.05 -18.19 2.76
C SER A 35 -0.56 -16.86 3.19
N LYS A 36 -0.17 -16.38 4.38
CA LYS A 36 -0.80 -15.18 4.94
C LYS A 36 -0.52 -14.08 3.93
N GLY A 37 -1.57 -13.64 3.23
CA GLY A 37 -1.45 -12.56 2.25
C GLY A 37 -0.88 -11.31 2.91
N CYS A 38 -0.40 -10.36 2.11
CA CYS A 38 0.18 -9.12 2.64
C CYS A 38 -0.80 -8.43 3.62
N PRO A 39 -0.39 -8.12 4.86
CA PRO A 39 -1.26 -7.53 5.89
C PRO A 39 -1.66 -6.08 5.56
N HIS A 40 -0.99 -5.46 4.58
CA HIS A 40 -1.25 -4.08 4.16
C HIS A 40 -2.34 -3.97 3.09
N LYS A 41 -2.81 -5.09 2.53
CA LYS A 41 -3.72 -5.08 1.37
C LYS A 41 -5.06 -4.42 1.67
N ASP A 42 -5.64 -4.74 2.82
CA ASP A 42 -7.03 -4.36 3.12
C ASP A 42 -7.16 -2.85 3.38
N ASN A 43 -6.06 -2.19 3.77
CA ASN A 43 -6.01 -0.76 4.08
C ASN A 43 -5.30 0.09 3.01
N SER A 44 -4.76 -0.52 1.96
CA SER A 44 -3.96 0.19 0.94
C SER A 44 -4.51 0.06 -0.48
N VAL A 45 -5.74 -0.47 -0.62
CA VAL A 45 -6.43 -0.59 -1.90
C VAL A 45 -7.80 0.09 -1.82
N ASN A 46 -8.06 1.02 -2.73
CA ASN A 46 -9.34 1.69 -2.86
C ASN A 46 -9.67 1.93 -4.34
N PHE A 47 -10.54 1.10 -4.90
CA PHE A 47 -10.93 1.15 -6.31
C PHE A 47 -11.52 2.51 -6.71
N SER A 48 -12.39 3.08 -5.87
CA SER A 48 -12.99 4.39 -6.12
C SER A 48 -11.95 5.51 -6.10
N GLY A 49 -10.99 5.42 -5.18
CA GLY A 49 -9.84 6.33 -5.10
C GLY A 49 -8.98 6.27 -6.36
N VAL A 50 -8.60 5.06 -6.77
CA VAL A 50 -7.81 4.83 -8.00
C VAL A 50 -8.53 5.34 -9.23
N LYS A 51 -9.80 4.99 -9.43
CA LYS A 51 -10.59 5.42 -10.59
C LYS A 51 -10.68 6.94 -10.67
N LYS A 52 -10.89 7.62 -9.54
CA LYS A 52 -10.93 9.10 -9.48
C LYS A 52 -9.56 9.69 -9.73
N GLY A 53 -8.50 9.14 -9.11
CA GLY A 53 -7.14 9.64 -9.28
C GLY A 53 -6.63 9.56 -10.71
N ILE A 54 -6.91 8.45 -11.40
CA ILE A 54 -6.54 8.29 -12.82
C ILE A 54 -7.33 9.27 -13.69
N LYS A 55 -8.65 9.37 -13.51
CA LYS A 55 -9.50 10.26 -14.32
C LYS A 55 -9.19 11.74 -14.16
N ASN A 56 -8.81 12.14 -12.95
CA ASN A 56 -8.52 13.54 -12.61
C ASN A 56 -7.03 13.86 -12.74
N CYS A 57 -6.19 12.91 -13.16
CA CYS A 57 -4.77 13.17 -13.38
C CYS A 57 -4.61 14.06 -14.62
N ALA A 58 -3.85 15.14 -14.48
CA ALA A 58 -3.50 15.99 -15.62
C ALA A 58 -2.54 15.32 -16.62
N HIS A 59 -1.84 14.26 -16.18
CA HIS A 59 -0.88 13.53 -16.99
C HIS A 59 -1.48 12.25 -17.55
N PRO A 60 -1.08 11.82 -18.77
CA PRO A 60 -1.47 10.53 -19.33
C PRO A 60 -1.15 9.36 -18.39
N LEU A 61 -1.90 8.28 -18.52
CA LEU A 61 -1.57 7.02 -17.85
C LEU A 61 -0.22 6.51 -18.37
N GLY A 62 0.67 6.09 -17.48
CA GLY A 62 2.02 5.68 -17.85
C GLY A 62 3.06 6.80 -17.77
N THR A 63 2.70 8.00 -17.33
CA THR A 63 3.64 9.11 -17.13
C THR A 63 3.73 9.49 -15.65
N CYS A 64 4.95 9.69 -15.14
CA CYS A 64 5.12 10.21 -13.79
C CYS A 64 4.61 11.65 -13.69
N SER A 65 3.76 11.92 -12.71
CA SER A 65 3.15 13.25 -12.53
C SER A 65 4.12 14.34 -12.03
N LEU A 66 5.35 13.98 -11.67
CA LEU A 66 6.32 14.90 -11.05
C LEU A 66 7.65 15.02 -11.82
N CYS A 67 8.00 14.10 -12.72
CA CYS A 67 9.27 14.17 -13.47
C CYS A 67 9.37 15.36 -14.43
N GLN A 68 8.24 15.89 -14.93
CA GLN A 68 8.24 17.03 -15.85
C GLN A 68 8.59 18.36 -15.16
N SER A 69 8.42 18.47 -13.84
CA SER A 69 8.70 19.70 -13.10
C SER A 69 10.11 19.76 -12.53
N SER A 70 10.78 18.62 -12.31
CA SER A 70 12.17 18.56 -11.82
C SER A 70 13.20 18.93 -12.89
N SER A 71 12.86 18.74 -14.18
CA SER A 71 13.74 19.07 -15.32
C SER A 71 14.01 20.58 -15.49
N LYS A 72 13.22 21.46 -14.85
CA LYS A 72 13.39 22.93 -14.98
C LYS A 72 14.18 23.59 -13.85
N LYS A 73 14.64 22.84 -12.83
CA LYS A 73 15.39 23.41 -11.69
C LYS A 73 16.91 23.25 -11.76
N SER A 74 17.43 22.73 -12.86
CA SER A 74 18.86 22.64 -13.15
C SER A 74 19.17 23.24 -14.53
N ALA A 75 18.83 24.52 -14.73
CA ALA A 75 19.26 25.32 -15.88
C ALA A 75 20.37 26.32 -15.49
N ALA A 76 21.17 25.98 -14.48
CA ALA A 76 22.39 26.72 -14.13
C ALA A 76 23.45 25.71 -13.65
N ALA A 77 24.45 25.48 -14.51
CA ALA A 77 25.59 24.57 -14.35
C ALA A 77 25.19 23.08 -14.29
N VAL A 78 25.53 22.21 -15.24
CA VAL A 78 26.81 21.98 -15.92
C VAL A 78 26.53 21.15 -17.19
N GLU A 79 27.34 21.34 -18.23
CA GLU A 79 27.49 20.37 -19.31
C GLU A 79 28.04 19.08 -18.67
N ASP A 80 27.20 18.05 -18.50
CA ASP A 80 27.65 16.73 -18.08
C ASP A 80 27.00 15.66 -18.96
N ASP A 81 27.88 14.90 -19.58
CA ASP A 81 27.71 13.70 -20.38
C ASP A 81 26.96 12.61 -19.59
N SER A 82 25.69 12.84 -19.31
CA SER A 82 24.83 11.78 -18.80
C SER A 82 24.30 11.02 -20.01
N ASN A 83 25.03 9.95 -20.35
CA ASN A 83 24.51 8.76 -21.01
C ASN A 83 23.13 8.42 -20.42
N GLU A 84 22.10 9.04 -21.00
CA GLU A 84 20.71 8.75 -20.74
C GLU A 84 20.51 7.35 -21.28
N SER A 85 20.68 6.37 -20.40
CA SER A 85 20.28 5.01 -20.70
C SER A 85 18.87 5.12 -21.29
N PRO A 86 18.58 4.52 -22.46
CA PRO A 86 17.27 4.58 -23.13
C PRO A 86 16.16 3.83 -22.36
N TYR A 87 16.33 3.68 -21.05
CA TYR A 87 15.44 2.96 -20.17
C TYR A 87 14.36 3.93 -19.72
N GLU A 88 13.20 3.85 -20.37
CA GLU A 88 12.01 4.56 -19.88
C GLU A 88 11.72 4.09 -18.44
N PRO A 89 11.71 5.00 -17.44
CA PRO A 89 11.51 4.62 -16.06
C PRO A 89 10.13 4.01 -15.89
N THR A 90 10.05 2.87 -15.20
CA THR A 90 8.77 2.19 -15.00
C THR A 90 7.86 3.06 -14.15
N VAL A 91 6.63 3.30 -14.59
CA VAL A 91 5.63 4.03 -13.81
C VAL A 91 4.83 3.08 -12.91
N TRP A 92 4.63 3.52 -11.68
CA TRP A 92 3.87 2.83 -10.64
C TRP A 92 2.62 3.62 -10.27
N ILE A 93 1.50 2.92 -10.12
CA ILE A 93 0.22 3.48 -9.69
C ILE A 93 -0.06 3.08 -8.25
N CYS A 94 -0.27 4.06 -7.37
CA CYS A 94 -0.73 3.80 -6.00
C CYS A 94 -2.14 3.19 -6.00
N LEU A 95 -2.29 2.02 -5.37
CA LEU A 95 -3.58 1.32 -5.32
C LEU A 95 -4.59 1.94 -4.34
N GLN A 96 -4.18 2.93 -3.54
CA GLN A 96 -5.07 3.66 -2.65
C GLN A 96 -5.70 4.89 -3.31
N CYS A 97 -4.97 5.61 -4.17
CA CYS A 97 -5.43 6.90 -4.69
C CYS A 97 -5.19 7.13 -6.19
N GLY A 98 -4.51 6.22 -6.90
CA GLY A 98 -4.28 6.33 -8.33
C GLY A 98 -3.15 7.28 -8.76
N SER A 99 -2.36 7.83 -7.83
CA SER A 99 -1.21 8.67 -8.19
C SER A 99 -0.13 7.89 -8.95
N GLN A 100 0.48 8.54 -9.94
CA GLN A 100 1.49 7.94 -10.82
C GLN A 100 2.90 8.44 -10.48
N GLY A 101 3.80 7.53 -10.12
CA GLY A 101 5.19 7.83 -9.76
C GLY A 101 6.19 7.01 -10.56
N CYS A 102 7.35 7.58 -10.88
CA CYS A 102 8.48 6.83 -11.43
C CYS A 102 9.04 5.85 -10.39
N ASP A 103 9.61 4.75 -10.88
CA ASP A 103 10.09 3.64 -10.07
C ASP A 103 11.18 4.02 -9.05
N ARG A 104 11.50 3.08 -8.17
CA ARG A 104 12.54 3.22 -7.15
C ARG A 104 13.97 3.27 -7.73
N ASN A 105 14.14 2.92 -9.00
CA ASN A 105 15.45 2.89 -9.67
C ASN A 105 15.75 4.25 -10.35
N SER A 106 14.71 5.04 -10.63
CA SER A 106 14.82 6.40 -11.12
C SER A 106 15.46 7.33 -10.09
N LYS A 107 16.10 8.41 -10.55
CA LYS A 107 16.78 9.40 -9.71
C LYS A 107 15.87 9.99 -8.62
N GLU A 108 14.64 10.35 -9.01
CA GLU A 108 13.71 11.09 -8.14
C GLU A 108 12.81 10.19 -7.28
N LYS A 109 12.65 8.91 -7.64
CA LYS A 109 11.90 7.89 -6.86
C LYS A 109 10.49 8.34 -6.43
N HIS A 110 9.76 9.03 -7.30
CA HIS A 110 8.48 9.65 -6.94
C HIS A 110 7.42 8.67 -6.43
N ALA A 111 7.43 7.40 -6.85
CA ALA A 111 6.54 6.40 -6.27
C ALA A 111 6.85 6.12 -4.78
N LEU A 112 8.13 6.08 -4.41
CA LEU A 112 8.57 5.87 -3.02
C LEU A 112 8.26 7.10 -2.16
N SER A 113 8.63 8.29 -2.62
CA SER A 113 8.33 9.56 -1.93
C SER A 113 6.82 9.73 -1.72
N HIS A 114 6.01 9.27 -2.67
CA HIS A 114 4.56 9.23 -2.51
C HIS A 114 4.14 8.35 -1.35
N VAL A 115 4.69 7.14 -1.20
CA VAL A 115 4.32 6.20 -0.13
C VAL A 115 4.72 6.71 1.26
N GLU A 116 5.90 7.33 1.36
CA GLU A 116 6.49 7.79 2.62
C GLU A 116 5.85 9.07 3.17
N ALA A 117 5.24 9.89 2.31
CA ALA A 117 4.64 11.14 2.73
C ALA A 117 3.55 10.91 3.82
N PRO A 118 3.60 11.66 4.95
CA PRO A 118 2.67 11.48 6.08
C PRO A 118 1.21 11.66 5.67
N ARG A 119 0.39 10.62 5.86
CA ARG A 119 -1.04 10.63 5.56
C ARG A 119 -1.83 9.74 6.53
N SER A 120 -3.13 10.01 6.64
CA SER A 120 -4.06 9.19 7.44
C SER A 120 -4.36 7.83 6.81
N GLN A 121 -4.30 7.72 5.48
CA GLN A 121 -4.54 6.49 4.73
C GLN A 121 -3.23 5.77 4.42
N SER A 122 -3.25 4.44 4.35
CA SER A 122 -2.08 3.65 3.97
C SER A 122 -1.94 3.61 2.44
N HIS A 123 -0.80 4.05 1.92
CA HIS A 123 -0.49 4.04 0.48
C HIS A 123 0.56 2.97 0.16
N ALA A 124 0.55 1.84 0.89
CA ALA A 124 1.64 0.88 0.90
C ALA A 124 1.74 0.00 -0.36
N LEU A 125 0.70 -0.05 -1.19
CA LEU A 125 0.66 -0.90 -2.38
C LEU A 125 0.65 -0.06 -3.66
N ALA A 126 1.47 -0.47 -4.63
CA ALA A 126 1.46 0.09 -5.98
C ALA A 126 1.54 -0.99 -7.06
N LEU A 127 0.98 -0.69 -8.23
CA LEU A 127 1.02 -1.53 -9.43
C LEU A 127 2.02 -0.98 -10.43
N SER A 128 2.96 -1.81 -10.89
CA SER A 128 3.85 -1.50 -12.02
C SER A 128 3.07 -1.56 -13.33
N LEU A 129 3.14 -0.51 -14.15
CA LEU A 129 2.53 -0.50 -15.48
C LEU A 129 3.34 -1.29 -16.53
N ALA A 130 4.63 -1.52 -16.27
CA ALA A 130 5.48 -2.31 -17.17
C ALA A 130 5.26 -3.82 -16.98
N THR A 131 5.20 -4.27 -15.72
CA THR A 131 5.19 -5.71 -15.39
C THR A 131 3.85 -6.21 -14.87
N TRP A 132 2.90 -5.30 -14.64
CA TRP A 132 1.60 -5.58 -13.99
C TRP A 132 1.74 -6.26 -12.63
N GLN A 133 2.91 -6.06 -11.99
CA GLN A 133 3.22 -6.59 -10.68
C GLN A 133 2.85 -5.60 -9.59
N VAL A 134 2.21 -6.10 -8.54
CA VAL A 134 1.94 -5.30 -7.34
C VAL A 134 3.15 -5.39 -6.41
N TRP A 135 3.57 -4.26 -5.87
CA TRP A 135 4.61 -4.17 -4.83
C TRP A 135 4.02 -3.62 -3.55
N CYS A 136 4.40 -4.20 -2.42
CA CYS A 136 4.14 -3.64 -1.11
C CYS A 136 5.42 -3.01 -0.54
N TYR A 137 5.45 -1.69 -0.44
CA TYR A 137 6.61 -0.96 0.08
C TYR A 137 6.87 -1.22 1.56
N LYS A 138 5.82 -1.51 2.34
CA LYS A 138 5.97 -1.83 3.78
C LYS A 138 6.49 -3.25 4.02
N CYS A 139 6.19 -4.20 3.14
CA CYS A 139 6.76 -5.55 3.20
C CYS A 139 8.06 -5.69 2.40
N ASP A 140 8.42 -4.65 1.65
CA ASP A 140 9.45 -4.63 0.62
C ASP A 140 9.43 -5.88 -0.28
N GLU A 141 8.25 -6.22 -0.80
CA GLU A 141 8.08 -7.43 -1.62
C GLU A 141 6.92 -7.32 -2.61
N ARG A 142 7.01 -8.10 -3.70
CA ARG A 142 5.94 -8.33 -4.65
C ARG A 142 4.75 -9.06 -4.01
N TYR A 143 3.55 -8.68 -4.42
CA TYR A 143 2.31 -9.38 -4.14
C TYR A 143 1.79 -10.13 -5.39
N PRO A 144 1.24 -11.36 -5.24
CA PRO A 144 1.30 -12.20 -4.03
C PRO A 144 2.75 -12.59 -3.71
N ARG A 145 3.03 -12.79 -2.41
CA ARG A 145 4.34 -13.28 -1.95
C ARG A 145 4.60 -14.62 -2.64
N ALA A 146 5.79 -14.77 -3.22
CA ALA A 146 6.20 -16.06 -3.73
C ALA A 146 6.32 -17.00 -2.53
N VAL A 147 5.42 -17.97 -2.42
CA VAL A 147 5.58 -19.05 -1.45
C VAL A 147 6.76 -19.86 -1.96
N GLY A 148 7.81 -20.02 -1.15
CA GLY A 148 8.94 -20.87 -1.49
C GLY A 148 8.40 -22.24 -1.88
N ARG A 149 8.53 -22.61 -3.16
CA ARG A 149 8.50 -24.03 -3.50
C ARG A 149 9.72 -24.57 -2.80
N ASN A 150 9.54 -25.34 -1.72
CA ASN A 150 10.62 -26.17 -1.21
C ASN A 150 11.24 -26.83 -2.44
N SER A 151 12.54 -26.62 -2.63
CA SER A 151 13.36 -27.36 -3.55
C SER A 151 13.28 -28.83 -3.13
N GLN A 152 12.22 -29.53 -3.54
CA GLN A 152 12.22 -30.97 -3.58
C GLN A 152 13.30 -31.32 -4.59
N SER A 153 14.44 -31.76 -4.07
CA SER A 153 15.45 -32.48 -4.83
C SER A 153 14.74 -33.53 -5.66
N VAL A 154 14.77 -33.36 -6.99
CA VAL A 154 14.44 -34.43 -7.92
C VAL A 154 15.31 -35.65 -7.57
N PRO A 155 14.73 -36.81 -7.20
CA PRO A 155 15.53 -38.02 -7.11
C PRO A 155 16.01 -38.33 -8.53
N ASN A 156 17.33 -38.38 -8.67
CA ASN A 156 18.00 -38.89 -9.86
C ASN A 156 17.50 -40.32 -10.10
N GLY A 157 16.84 -40.54 -11.23
CA GLY A 157 16.51 -41.86 -11.76
C GLY A 157 17.55 -42.30 -12.77
#